data_AF-A0A5J4V9Z7-F1
#
_entry.id   AF-A0A5J4V9Z7-F1
#
_cell.length_a   1.000
_cell.length_b   1.000
_cell.length_c   1.000
_cell.angle_alpha   90.00
_cell.angle_beta   90.00
_cell.angle_gamma   90.00
#
_symmetry.space_group_name_H-M   'P 1'
#
loop_
_entity.id
_entity.type
_entity.pdbx_description
1 polymer ?
#
loop_
_entity_poly.entity_id
_entity_poly.type
_entity_poly.pdbx_seq_one_letter_code
_entity_poly.pdbx_strand_id
1 'polypeptide(L)'
;MSIEEGIIAVEFLKRFIQKQSFKGMQVMNVKNLGMMLLVLVIVTMKTHRDHPYKNSHFANIFGIQLPLLNYSEAAFLRIMDYELLIEETSFSLQFEEIFQLKYNRIIS
;
A
#
# COMPACT_ATOMS: atom_id res chain seq x y z
N MET A 1 9.95 5.76 -6.25
CA MET A 1 9.27 5.71 -4.94
C MET A 1 10.14 6.49 -3.96
N SER A 2 9.61 7.50 -3.29
CA SER A 2 10.31 8.24 -2.24
C SER A 2 10.29 7.47 -0.91
N ILE A 3 11.11 7.88 0.06
CA ILE A 3 11.09 7.29 1.42
C ILE A 3 9.73 7.51 2.07
N GLU A 4 9.16 8.70 1.92
CA GLU A 4 7.84 9.06 2.41
C GLU A 4 6.77 8.11 1.87
N GLU A 5 6.73 7.90 0.54
CA GLU A 5 5.83 6.93 -0.10
C GLU A 5 6.03 5.51 0.45
N GLY A 6 7.27 5.13 0.79
CA GLY A 6 7.55 3.85 1.44
C GLY A 6 6.90 3.73 2.82
N ILE A 7 6.98 4.77 3.65
CA ILE A 7 6.39 4.80 5.00
C ILE A 7 4.86 4.75 4.90
N ILE A 8 4.29 5.53 4.00
CA ILE A 8 2.85 5.51 3.70
C ILE A 8 2.38 4.13 3.24
N ALA A 9 3.14 3.47 2.36
CA ALA A 9 2.80 2.14 1.89
C ALA A 9 2.79 1.12 3.04
N VAL A 10 3.72 1.25 4.00
CA VAL A 10 3.71 0.42 5.22
C VAL A 10 2.45 0.68 6.03
N GLU A 11 2.02 1.94 6.17
CA GLU A 11 0.79 2.28 6.90
C GLU A 11 -0.45 1.68 6.25
N PHE A 12 -0.56 1.85 4.93
CA PHE A 12 -1.67 1.29 4.17
C PHE A 12 -1.70 -0.23 4.26
N LEU A 13 -0.54 -0.89 4.28
CA LEU A 13 -0.46 -2.33 4.48
C LEU A 13 -0.92 -2.75 5.88
N LYS A 14 -0.48 -2.04 6.94
CA LYS A 14 -0.90 -2.28 8.32
C LYS A 14 -2.44 -2.15 8.44
N ARG A 15 -3.00 -1.04 7.94
CA ARG A 15 -4.45 -0.78 7.93
C ARG A 15 -5.22 -1.83 7.13
N PHE A 16 -4.71 -2.22 5.97
CA PHE A 16 -5.33 -3.25 5.13
C PHE A 16 -5.43 -4.58 5.87
N ILE A 17 -4.35 -5.01 6.52
CA ILE A 17 -4.30 -6.26 7.28
C ILE A 17 -5.28 -6.21 8.47
N GLN A 18 -5.36 -5.09 9.17
CA GLN A 18 -6.30 -4.90 10.27
C GLN A 18 -7.75 -4.92 9.79
N LYS A 19 -8.09 -4.16 8.74
CA LYS A 19 -9.46 -4.06 8.21
C LYS A 19 -9.94 -5.36 7.60
N GLN A 20 -9.11 -6.11 6.87
CA GLN A 20 -9.51 -7.42 6.34
C GLN A 20 -9.80 -8.40 7.49
N SER A 21 -8.99 -8.37 8.57
CA SER A 21 -9.17 -9.23 9.75
C SER A 21 -10.46 -8.88 10.50
N PHE A 22 -10.70 -7.59 10.75
CA PHE A 22 -11.92 -7.10 11.40
C PHE A 22 -13.19 -7.49 10.65
N LYS A 23 -13.15 -7.47 9.32
CA LYS A 23 -14.27 -7.87 8.46
C LYS A 23 -14.40 -9.39 8.27
N GLY A 24 -13.54 -10.19 8.91
CA GLY A 24 -13.52 -11.65 8.72
C GLY A 24 -13.14 -12.09 7.30
N MET A 25 -12.49 -11.21 6.54
CA MET A 25 -12.07 -11.49 5.16
C MET A 25 -10.58 -11.84 5.14
N GLN A 26 -10.24 -13.08 4.80
CA GLN A 26 -8.86 -13.45 4.44
C GLN A 26 -8.68 -13.38 2.93
N VAL A 27 -8.51 -12.16 2.41
CA VAL A 27 -8.33 -11.94 0.97
C VAL A 27 -6.88 -12.20 0.55
N MET A 28 -5.91 -11.87 1.41
CA MET A 28 -4.50 -12.03 1.10
C MET A 28 -4.04 -13.50 1.19
N ASN A 29 -3.46 -14.00 0.10
CA ASN A 29 -2.80 -15.31 0.07
C ASN A 29 -1.57 -15.27 -0.86
N VAL A 30 -0.78 -16.35 -0.84
CA VAL A 30 0.48 -16.43 -1.62
C VAL A 30 0.25 -16.23 -3.13
N LYS A 31 -0.92 -16.62 -3.66
CA LYS A 31 -1.22 -16.52 -5.09
C LYS A 31 -1.54 -15.10 -5.56
N ASN A 32 -2.05 -14.24 -4.67
CA ASN A 32 -2.42 -12.87 -5.01
C ASN A 32 -1.54 -11.79 -4.36
N LEU A 33 -0.57 -12.19 -3.52
CA LEU A 33 0.32 -11.29 -2.80
C LEU A 33 1.04 -10.30 -3.75
N GLY A 34 1.56 -10.77 -4.89
CA GLY A 34 2.25 -9.90 -5.85
C GLY A 34 1.34 -8.81 -6.42
N MET A 35 0.10 -9.17 -6.78
CA MET A 35 -0.90 -8.21 -7.27
C MET A 35 -1.30 -7.21 -6.18
N MET A 36 -1.45 -7.69 -4.94
CA MET A 36 -1.84 -6.88 -3.79
C MET A 36 -0.75 -5.86 -3.44
N LEU A 37 0.53 -6.28 -3.43
CA LEU A 37 1.67 -5.38 -3.24
C LEU A 37 1.80 -4.36 -4.37
N LEU A 38 1.54 -4.77 -5.62
CA LEU A 38 1.54 -3.82 -6.74
C LEU A 38 0.44 -2.76 -6.57
N VAL A 39 -0.77 -3.18 -6.22
CA VAL A 39 -1.90 -2.27 -5.99
C VAL A 39 -1.61 -1.34 -4.81
N LEU A 40 -1.03 -1.83 -3.72
CA LEU A 40 -0.60 -1.03 -2.58
C LEU A 40 0.29 0.14 -3.04
N VAL A 41 1.33 -0.17 -3.81
CA VAL A 41 2.26 0.83 -4.36
C VAL A 41 1.54 1.86 -5.25
N ILE A 42 0.65 1.38 -6.14
CA ILE A 42 -0.11 2.25 -7.05
C ILE A 42 -1.01 3.20 -6.27
N VAL A 43 -1.75 2.68 -5.28
CA VAL A 43 -2.63 3.48 -4.43
C VAL A 43 -1.83 4.53 -3.67
N THR A 44 -0.71 4.15 -3.05
CA THR A 44 0.18 5.10 -2.37
C THR A 44 0.64 6.23 -3.30
N MET A 45 1.11 5.90 -4.50
CA MET A 45 1.54 6.91 -5.48
C MET A 45 0.39 7.82 -5.92
N LYS A 46 -0.82 7.28 -6.07
CA LYS A 46 -2.01 8.05 -6.45
C LYS A 46 -2.50 8.98 -5.36
N THR A 47 -2.36 8.59 -4.10
CA THR A 47 -2.80 9.39 -2.96
C THR A 47 -1.84 10.55 -2.67
N HIS A 48 -0.54 10.37 -2.93
CA HIS A 48 0.49 11.34 -2.49
C HIS A 48 1.12 12.20 -3.59
N ARG A 49 0.85 11.92 -4.86
CA ARG A 49 1.37 12.75 -5.97
C ARG A 49 0.29 13.63 -6.55
N ASP A 50 0.64 14.88 -6.85
CA ASP A 50 -0.24 15.80 -7.58
C ASP A 50 -0.58 15.27 -8.99
N HIS A 51 0.36 14.55 -9.62
CA HIS A 51 0.25 14.06 -10.99
C HIS A 51 0.56 12.55 -11.06
N PRO A 52 -0.37 11.67 -10.64
CA PRO A 52 -0.12 10.24 -10.63
C PRO A 52 -0.35 9.59 -12.00
N TYR A 53 0.37 8.50 -12.26
CA TYR A 53 0.18 7.70 -13.48
C TYR A 53 -1.16 6.94 -13.45
N LYS A 54 -1.76 6.76 -14.62
CA LYS A 54 -2.99 5.96 -14.80
C LYS A 54 -2.68 4.47 -14.68
N ASN A 55 -3.68 3.66 -14.36
CA ASN A 55 -3.53 2.19 -14.34
C ASN A 55 -3.10 1.61 -15.68
N SER A 56 -3.44 2.23 -16.81
CA SER A 56 -2.96 1.81 -18.13
C SER A 56 -1.43 1.85 -18.25
N HIS A 57 -0.78 2.80 -17.57
CA HIS A 57 0.68 2.90 -17.53
C HIS A 57 1.28 1.70 -16.78
N PHE A 58 0.78 1.41 -15.58
CA PHE A 58 1.24 0.29 -14.78
C PHE A 58 0.90 -1.07 -15.41
N ALA A 59 -0.30 -1.21 -15.97
CA ALA A 59 -0.73 -2.40 -16.70
C ALA A 59 0.25 -2.74 -17.85
N ASN A 60 0.68 -1.72 -18.59
CA ASN A 60 1.68 -1.89 -19.66
C ASN A 60 3.05 -2.31 -19.11
N ILE A 61 3.55 -1.64 -18.07
CA ILE A 61 4.87 -1.93 -17.47
C ILE A 61 4.94 -3.36 -16.92
N PHE A 62 3.90 -3.81 -16.23
CA PHE A 62 3.89 -5.11 -15.55
C PHE A 62 3.30 -6.24 -16.40
N GLY A 63 2.87 -5.97 -17.64
CA GLY A 63 2.24 -6.97 -18.51
C GLY A 63 0.91 -7.50 -17.96
N ILE A 64 0.16 -6.67 -17.23
CA ILE A 64 -1.11 -7.04 -16.58
C ILE A 64 -2.28 -6.53 -17.41
N GLN A 65 -3.36 -7.31 -17.48
CA GLN A 65 -4.59 -6.85 -18.10
C GLN A 65 -5.17 -5.66 -17.34
N LEU A 66 -5.39 -4.53 -18.02
CA LEU A 66 -5.93 -3.32 -17.41
C LEU A 66 -7.22 -3.55 -16.60
N PRO A 67 -8.21 -4.35 -17.07
CA PRO A 67 -9.40 -4.65 -16.27
C PRO A 67 -9.08 -5.35 -14.94
N LEU A 68 -8.12 -6.28 -14.94
CA LEU A 68 -7.69 -6.99 -13.73
C LEU A 68 -7.02 -6.03 -12.74
N LEU A 69 -6.20 -5.10 -13.22
CA LEU A 69 -5.58 -4.09 -12.39
C LEU A 69 -6.59 -3.13 -11.78
N ASN A 70 -7.53 -2.63 -12.59
CA ASN A 70 -8.61 -1.77 -12.12
C ASN A 70 -9.48 -2.48 -11.07
N TYR A 71 -9.82 -3.75 -11.30
CA TYR A 71 -10.62 -4.53 -10.35
C TYR A 71 -9.88 -4.74 -9.03
N SER A 72 -8.59 -5.08 -9.09
CA SER A 72 -7.76 -5.31 -7.90
C SER A 72 -7.57 -4.03 -7.09
N GLU A 73 -7.37 -2.89 -7.75
CA GLU A 73 -7.34 -1.58 -7.09
C GLU A 73 -8.68 -1.26 -6.42
N ALA A 74 -9.79 -1.43 -7.12
CA ALA A 74 -11.11 -1.18 -6.55
C ALA A 74 -11.41 -2.08 -5.35
N ALA A 75 -11.01 -3.36 -5.41
CA ALA A 75 -11.14 -4.29 -4.29
C ALA A 75 -10.30 -3.86 -3.09
N PHE A 76 -9.05 -3.44 -3.32
CA PHE A 76 -8.19 -2.92 -2.26
C PHE A 76 -8.81 -1.69 -1.56
N LEU A 77 -9.29 -0.72 -2.33
CA LEU A 77 -9.90 0.50 -1.80
C LEU A 77 -11.17 0.22 -0.99
N ARG A 78 -11.99 -0.76 -1.40
CA ARG A 78 -13.16 -1.20 -0.64
C ARG A 78 -12.80 -1.86 0.69
N ILE A 79 -11.73 -2.66 0.71
CA ILE A 79 -11.25 -3.26 1.98
C ILE A 79 -10.78 -2.15 2.92
N MET A 80 -10.14 -1.12 2.37
CA MET A 80 -9.67 0.07 3.10
C MET A 80 -10.77 1.05 3.51
N ASP A 81 -12.04 0.82 3.14
CA ASP A 81 -13.14 1.78 3.33
C ASP A 81 -12.84 3.18 2.76
N TYR A 82 -11.97 3.26 1.76
CA TYR A 82 -11.46 4.52 1.20
C TYR A 82 -10.78 5.45 2.24
N GLU A 83 -10.39 4.93 3.41
CA GLU A 83 -9.69 5.68 4.48
C GLU A 83 -8.18 5.80 4.16
N LEU A 84 -7.86 6.64 3.18
CA LEU A 84 -6.49 6.85 2.68
C LEU A 84 -5.77 8.05 3.31
N LEU A 85 -6.47 8.83 4.14
CA LEU A 85 -5.86 9.98 4.81
C LEU A 85 -4.94 9.49 5.92
N ILE A 86 -3.67 9.90 5.87
CA ILE A 86 -2.70 9.63 6.92
C ILE A 86 -2.48 10.92 7.70
N GLU A 87 -2.77 10.87 8.99
CA GLU A 87 -2.45 11.96 9.90
C GLU A 87 -0.94 12.05 10.10
N GLU A 88 -0.43 13.28 10.26
CA GLU A 88 1.00 13.55 10.47
C GLU A 88 1.56 12.82 11.70
N THR A 89 0.73 12.63 12.72
CA THR A 89 1.02 11.83 13.92
C THR A 89 1.26 10.36 13.59
N SER A 90 0.40 9.76 12.75
CA SER A 90 0.51 8.38 12.30
C SER A 90 1.74 8.15 11.41
N PHE A 91 2.09 9.14 10.60
CA PHE A 91 3.31 9.13 9.80
C PHE A 91 4.56 9.20 10.68
N SER A 92 4.60 10.14 11.62
CA SER A 92 5.74 10.35 12.52
C SER A 92 6.06 9.11 13.36
N LEU A 93 5.03 8.47 13.93
CA LEU A 93 5.18 7.24 14.71
C LEU A 93 5.79 6.10 13.87
N GLN A 94 5.33 5.92 12.63
CA GLN A 94 5.90 4.90 11.75
C GLN A 94 7.31 5.21 11.28
N PHE A 95 7.59 6.49 11.02
CA PHE A 95 8.94 6.94 10.72
C PHE A 95 9.87 6.54 11.87
N GLU A 96 9.52 6.88 13.10
CA GLU A 96 10.30 6.51 14.29
C GLU A 96 10.48 5.00 14.41
N GLU A 97 9.42 4.20 14.31
CA GLU A 97 9.50 2.73 14.38
C GLU A 97 10.47 2.16 13.34
N ILE A 98 10.35 2.58 12.07
CA ILE A 98 11.19 2.09 10.97
C ILE A 98 12.65 2.49 11.18
N PHE A 99 12.91 3.71 11.66
CA PHE A 99 14.27 4.19 11.92
C PHE A 99 14.91 3.50 13.13
N GLN A 100 14.16 3.26 14.20
CA GLN A 100 14.66 2.53 15.38
C GLN A 100 14.99 1.07 15.04
N LEU A 101 14.18 0.41 14.20
CA LEU A 101 14.49 -0.93 13.69
C LEU A 101 15.82 -0.96 12.91
N LYS A 102 16.12 0.11 12.16
CA LYS A 102 17.37 0.22 11.41
C LYS A 102 18.58 0.43 12.33
N TYR A 103 18.43 1.19 13.41
CA TYR A 103 19.49 1.42 14.40
C TYR A 103 19.85 0.13 15.14
N ASN A 104 18.86 -0.64 15.59
CA ASN A 104 19.10 -1.89 16.32
C ASN A 104 19.76 -2.99 15.47
N ARG A 105 19.57 -2.97 14.14
CA ARG A 105 20.20 -3.91 13.20
C ARG A 105 21.67 -3.63 12.88
N ILE A 106 22.17 -2.43 13.19
CA ILE A 106 23.58 -2.04 12.92
C ILE A 106 24.50 -2.43 14.10
N ILE A 107 23.92 -2.63 15.28
CA ILE A 107 24.65 -2.91 16.53
C ILE A 107 24.56 -4.40 16.92
N SER A 108 23.75 -5.19 16.19
CA SER A 108 23.66 -6.66 16.29
C SER A 108 24.54 -7.35 15.25
#